data_AF-A0A0U1DSC2-F1
#
_entry.id   AF-A0A0U1DSC2-F1
#
_cell.length_a   1.000
_cell.length_b   1.000
_cell.length_c   1.000
_cell.angle_alpha   90.00
_cell.angle_beta   90.00
_cell.angle_gamma   90.00
#
_symmetry.space_group_name_H-M   'P 1'
#
loop_
_entity.id
_entity.type
_entity.pdbx_description
1 polymer ?
#
loop_
_entity_poly.entity_id
_entity_poly.type
_entity_poly.pdbx_seq_one_letter_code
_entity_poly.pdbx_strand_id
1 'polypeptide(L)' 'MAPADDPRYVVGIMMDAPHRAADGSPGSSAAPLFHNIASWLLQRHNVPLSADPGARLTLQAT' A
#
# COMPACT_ATOMS: atom_id res chain seq x y z
N MET A 1 -5.78 -2.87 2.33
CA MET A 1 -6.89 -1.98 2.73
C MET A 1 -6.37 -0.55 2.80
N ALA A 2 -7.21 0.47 2.62
CA ALA A 2 -6.79 1.87 2.69
C ALA A 2 -7.92 2.85 3.13
N PRO A 3 -7.61 3.80 4.03
CA PRO A 3 -6.56 3.72 5.06
C PRO A 3 -6.90 2.65 6.13
N ALA A 4 -6.08 2.50 7.17
CA ALA A 4 -6.27 1.47 8.20
C ALA A 4 -7.20 1.90 9.35
N ASP A 5 -7.19 3.20 9.67
CA ASP A 5 -7.96 3.88 10.70
C ASP A 5 -9.42 4.16 10.28
N ASP A 6 -9.66 4.48 9.00
CA ASP A 6 -10.99 4.63 8.40
C ASP A 6 -11.09 3.84 7.08
N PRO A 7 -11.28 2.51 7.09
CA PRO A 7 -11.16 1.68 5.90
C PRO A 7 -12.22 1.98 4.82
N ARG A 8 -11.79 2.38 3.62
CA ARG A 8 -12.69 2.67 2.48
C ARG A 8 -12.53 1.73 1.29
N TYR A 9 -11.31 1.23 1.09
CA TYR A 9 -10.97 0.39 -0.07
C TYR A 9 -10.25 -0.89 0.34
N VAL A 10 -10.54 -1.97 -0.39
CA VAL A 10 -9.78 -3.22 -0.38
C VAL A 10 -9.26 -3.44 -1.80
N VAL A 11 -7.96 -3.69 -1.94
CA VAL A 11 -7.29 -3.89 -3.23
C VAL A 11 -6.56 -5.23 -3.16
N GLY A 12 -6.93 -6.15 -4.05
CA GLY A 12 -6.23 -7.42 -4.26
C GLY A 12 -5.40 -7.34 -5.54
N ILE A 13 -4.19 -7.89 -5.51
CA ILE A 13 -3.28 -7.92 -6.67
C ILE A 13 -2.69 -9.32 -6.77
N MET A 14 -2.65 -9.85 -8.00
CA MET A 14 -1.99 -11.10 -8.33
C MET A 14 -0.97 -10.81 -9.44
N MET A 15 0.22 -11.39 -9.32
CA MET A 15 1.23 -11.42 -10.38
C MET A 15 1.70 -12.86 -10.53
N ASP A 16 1.61 -13.40 -11.75
CA ASP A 16 2.02 -14.77 -12.04
C ASP A 16 3.52 -14.82 -12.36
N ALA A 17 4.27 -15.57 -11.55
CA ALA A 17 5.73 -15.76 -11.63
C ALA A 17 6.54 -14.52 -12.09
N PRO A 18 6.42 -13.36 -11.41
CA PRO A 18 7.03 -12.11 -11.88
C PRO A 18 8.56 -12.10 -11.71
N HIS A 19 9.27 -11.66 -12.75
CA HIS A 19 10.74 -11.49 -12.74
C HIS A 19 11.19 -10.06 -12.42
N ARG A 20 10.25 -9.11 -12.31
CA ARG A 20 10.48 -7.72 -11.89
C ARG A 20 9.34 -7.30 -10.94
N ALA A 21 9.58 -6.29 -10.12
CA ALA A 21 8.50 -5.65 -9.36
C ALA A 21 7.54 -4.93 -10.31
N ALA A 22 6.34 -4.59 -9.82
CA ALA A 22 5.29 -4.01 -10.65
C ALA A 22 5.62 -2.64 -11.27
N ASP A 23 6.67 -1.96 -10.79
CA ASP A 23 7.22 -0.71 -11.34
C ASP A 23 8.45 -0.91 -12.25
N GLY A 24 8.85 -2.16 -12.49
CA GLY A 24 10.01 -2.53 -13.29
C GLY A 24 11.35 -2.59 -12.53
N SER A 25 11.36 -2.25 -11.23
CA SER A 25 12.57 -2.38 -10.40
C SER A 25 12.95 -3.86 -10.14
N PRO A 26 14.20 -4.15 -9.74
CA PRO A 26 14.62 -5.50 -9.37
C PRO A 26 13.76 -6.07 -8.23
N GLY A 27 13.42 -7.36 -8.31
CA GLY A 27 12.59 -8.07 -7.33
C GLY A 27 11.33 -8.65 -7.98
N SER A 28 10.35 -9.03 -7.16
CA SER A 28 9.11 -9.70 -7.61
C SER A 28 7.85 -9.15 -6.93
N SER A 29 7.95 -7.96 -6.33
CA SER A 29 6.91 -7.40 -5.46
C SER A 29 5.79 -6.68 -6.22
N ALA A 30 4.54 -6.93 -5.81
CA ALA A 30 3.36 -6.20 -6.27
C ALA A 30 3.11 -4.89 -5.50
N ALA A 31 3.87 -4.62 -4.44
CA ALA A 31 3.66 -3.48 -3.56
C ALA A 31 3.67 -2.11 -4.28
N PRO A 32 4.51 -1.84 -5.29
CA PRO A 32 4.45 -0.58 -6.03
C PRO A 32 3.11 -0.34 -6.73
N LEU A 33 2.45 -1.40 -7.23
CA LEU A 33 1.14 -1.28 -7.86
C LEU A 33 0.04 -1.00 -6.82
N PHE A 34 0.10 -1.65 -5.66
CA PHE A 34 -0.79 -1.30 -4.55
C PHE A 34 -0.62 0.17 -4.14
N HIS A 35 0.62 0.63 -4.02
CA HIS A 35 0.95 2.02 -3.70
C HIS A 35 0.32 2.99 -4.70
N ASN A 36 0.46 2.73 -6.01
CA ASN A 36 -0.08 3.59 -7.06
C ASN A 36 -1.60 3.65 -7.03
N ILE A 37 -2.27 2.48 -6.95
CA ILE A 37 -3.75 2.41 -6.95
C ILE A 37 -4.32 3.05 -5.69
N ALA A 38 -3.83 2.68 -4.51
CA ALA A 38 -4.34 3.19 -3.24
C ALA A 38 -4.12 4.70 -3.12
N SER A 39 -2.92 5.20 -3.45
CA SER A 39 -2.61 6.63 -3.41
C SER A 39 -3.52 7.42 -4.36
N TRP A 40 -3.73 6.93 -5.59
CA TRP A 40 -4.61 7.58 -6.55
C TRP A 40 -6.06 7.62 -6.08
N LEU A 41 -6.59 6.52 -5.51
CA LEU A 41 -7.95 6.46 -4.97
C LEU A 41 -8.16 7.47 -3.84
N LEU A 42 -7.20 7.59 -2.91
CA LEU A 42 -7.28 8.53 -1.80
C LEU A 42 -7.22 9.99 -2.28
N GLN A 43 -6.30 10.30 -3.20
CA GLN A 43 -6.15 11.65 -3.78
C GLN A 43 -7.38 12.06 -4.58
N ARG A 44 -7.89 11.19 -5.46
CA ARG A 44 -9.07 11.46 -6.29
C ARG A 44 -10.30 11.83 -5.46
N HIS A 45 -10.44 11.21 -4.28
CA HIS A 45 -11.57 11.42 -3.39
C HIS A 45 -11.30 12.43 -2.27
N ASN A 46 -10.18 13.16 -2.34
CA ASN A 46 -9.75 14.14 -1.33
C ASN A 46 -9.86 13.58 0.10
N VAL A 47 -9.49 12.30 0.28
CA VAL A 47 -9.49 11.69 1.61
C VAL A 47 -8.44 12.41 2.46
N PRO A 48 -8.80 12.94 3.65
CA PRO A 48 -7.84 13.64 4.49
C PRO A 48 -6.73 12.69 4.95
N LEU A 49 -5.54 13.24 5.19
CA LEU A 49 -4.47 12.48 5.84
C LEU A 49 -4.88 12.10 7.28
N SER A 50 -4.48 10.92 7.73
CA SER A 50 -4.66 10.51 9.13
C SER A 50 -3.98 11.51 10.07
N ALA A 51 -4.66 11.87 11.16
CA ALA A 51 -4.20 12.91 12.08
C ALA A 51 -2.91 12.54 12.83
N ASP A 52 -2.75 11.26 13.15
CA ASP A 52 -1.58 10.70 13.82
C ASP A 52 -1.20 9.36 13.15
N PRO A 53 0.03 9.18 12.62
CA PRO A 53 0.50 7.90 12.11
C PRO A 53 0.72 6.84 13.22
N GLY A 54 0.66 7.23 14.49
CA GLY A 54 0.88 6.37 15.65
C GLY A 54 2.36 6.11 15.94
N ALA A 55 2.61 5.35 17.01
CA ALA A 55 3.96 4.93 17.36
C ALA A 55 4.51 3.91 16.33
N ARG A 56 5.84 3.90 16.14
CA ARG A 56 6.52 2.89 15.33
C ARG A 56 6.26 1.50 15.90
N LEU A 57 5.88 0.55 15.05
CA LEU A 57 5.57 -0.82 15.45
C LEU A 57 6.86 -1.63 15.69
N THR A 58 6.90 -2.39 16.80
CA THR A 58 7.98 -3.35 17.06
C THR A 58 7.76 -4.60 16.21
N LEU A 59 8.66 -4.85 15.25
CA LEU A 59 8.60 -6.01 14.36
C LEU A 59 9.35 -7.24 14.91
N GLN A 60 10.29 -7.03 15.83
CA GLN A 60 11.13 -8.07 16.42
C GLN A 60 11.39 -7.75 17.89
N ALA A 61 11.14 -8.72 18.77
CA ALA A 61 11.47 -8.65 20.19
C ALA A 61 12.92 -9.08 20.45
N THR A 62 13.50 -8.58 21.53
CA THR A 62 14.85 -8.95 22.02
C THR A 62 14.86 -10.28 22.74
#